data_AF-A0A2P6WBC6-F1
#
_entry.id   AF-A0A2P6WBC6-F1
#
_cell.length_a   1.000
_cell.length_b   1.000
_cell.length_c   1.000
_cell.angle_alpha   90.00
_cell.angle_beta   90.00
_cell.angle_gamma   90.00
#
_symmetry.space_group_name_H-M   'P 1'
#
loop_
_entity.id
_entity.type
_entity.pdbx_description
1 polymer ?
#
loop_
_entity_poly.entity_id
_entity_poly.type
_entity_poly.pdbx_seq_one_letter_code
_entity_poly.pdbx_strand_id
1 'polypeptide(L)'
;MTNIHKDQRVGVYVDVQNMYYSAKNLYDGKVDFEKLLDAAVMDRDLIRAAAYVIRADTPDESDFFEALRRIGYEVKAKELKEFYGGQKKG
;
A
#
# COMPACT_ATOMS: atom_id res chain seq x y z
N MET A 1 -1.36 25.84 4.29
CA MET A 1 -0.41 25.33 3.28
C MET A 1 0.78 24.75 4.02
N THR A 2 1.13 23.50 3.73
CA THR A 2 2.29 22.82 4.33
C THR A 2 3.57 23.46 3.79
N ASN A 3 4.52 23.80 4.66
CA ASN A 3 5.78 24.40 4.22
C ASN A 3 6.71 23.28 3.72
N ILE A 4 6.84 23.14 2.40
CA ILE A 4 7.71 22.14 1.76
C ILE A 4 9.06 22.79 1.45
N HIS A 5 10.13 22.25 2.03
CA HIS A 5 11.49 22.67 1.69
C HIS A 5 11.90 22.05 0.35
N LYS A 6 12.61 22.83 -0.48
CA LYS A 6 12.97 22.48 -1.85
C LYS A 6 13.62 21.09 -2.00
N ASP A 7 14.48 20.70 -1.06
CA ASP A 7 15.23 19.43 -1.11
C ASP A 7 14.69 18.39 -0.11
N GLN A 8 13.42 18.54 0.30
CA GLN A 8 12.83 17.62 1.26
C GLN A 8 12.58 16.25 0.62
N ARG A 9 13.14 15.23 1.26
CA ARG A 9 13.08 13.83 0.83
C ARG A 9 11.99 13.09 1.60
N VAL A 10 11.23 12.23 0.92
CA VAL A 10 10.12 11.47 1.52
C VAL A 10 10.22 9.97 1.23
N GLY A 11 9.89 9.16 2.22
CA GLY A 11 9.61 7.73 2.07
C GLY A 11 8.13 7.47 2.34
N VAL A 12 7.49 6.66 1.51
CA VAL A 12 6.07 6.30 1.62
C VAL A 12 5.97 4.81 1.94
N TYR A 13 5.28 4.47 3.03
CA TYR A 13 5.11 3.10 3.50
C TYR A 13 3.61 2.84 3.73
N VAL A 14 3.04 1.94 2.95
CA VAL A 14 1.59 1.71 2.91
C VAL A 14 1.25 0.33 3.45
N ASP A 15 0.40 0.28 4.47
CA ASP A 15 -0.29 -0.95 4.87
C ASP A 15 -1.55 -1.10 4.01
N VAL A 16 -1.45 -1.95 2.99
CA VAL A 16 -2.52 -2.09 1.98
C VAL A 16 -3.78 -2.69 2.57
N GLN A 17 -3.65 -3.64 3.52
CA GLN A 17 -4.81 -4.25 4.16
C GLN A 17 -5.57 -3.24 5.01
N ASN A 18 -4.85 -2.47 5.82
CA ASN A 18 -5.47 -1.43 6.64
C ASN A 18 -6.22 -0.39 5.79
N MET A 19 -5.59 0.06 4.70
CA MET A 19 -6.20 1.01 3.77
C MET A 19 -7.42 0.43 3.05
N TYR A 20 -7.35 -0.83 2.60
CA TYR A 20 -8.46 -1.53 1.94
C TYR A 20 -9.68 -1.65 2.86
N TYR A 21 -9.51 -2.17 4.09
CA TYR A 21 -10.62 -2.31 5.03
C TYR A 21 -11.17 -0.96 5.48
N SER A 22 -10.32 0.05 5.63
CA SER A 22 -10.78 1.40 5.96
C SER A 22 -11.65 1.98 4.85
N ALA A 23 -11.22 1.88 3.59
CA ALA A 23 -12.01 2.36 2.45
C ALA A 23 -13.33 1.60 2.30
N LYS A 24 -13.31 0.27 2.43
CA LYS A 24 -14.50 -0.56 2.32
C LYS A 24 -15.49 -0.31 3.47
N ASN A 25 -15.01 -0.27 4.72
CA ASN A 25 -15.91 -0.23 5.86
C ASN A 25 -16.42 1.18 6.19
N LEU A 26 -15.62 2.21 5.91
CA LEU A 26 -16.01 3.60 6.23
C LEU A 26 -16.67 4.30 5.04
N TYR A 27 -16.37 3.89 3.81
CA TYR A 27 -16.77 4.60 2.60
C TYR A 27 -17.38 3.71 1.51
N ASP A 28 -17.53 2.40 1.76
CA ASP A 28 -17.95 1.40 0.76
C ASP A 28 -17.18 1.53 -0.57
N GLY A 29 -15.89 1.87 -0.47
CA GLY A 29 -15.07 2.31 -1.59
C GLY A 29 -13.76 1.53 -1.76
N LYS A 30 -13.03 1.88 -2.82
CA LYS A 30 -11.68 1.37 -3.10
C LYS A 30 -10.67 2.52 -3.03
N VAL A 31 -9.46 2.19 -2.58
CA VAL A 31 -8.35 3.15 -2.56
C VAL A 31 -7.74 3.25 -3.95
N ASP A 32 -7.54 4.48 -4.40
CA ASP A 32 -6.74 4.80 -5.59
C ASP A 32 -5.27 4.99 -5.15
N PHE A 33 -4.45 3.95 -5.36
CA PHE A 33 -3.06 3.93 -4.88
C PHE A 33 -2.14 4.86 -5.68
N GLU A 34 -2.51 5.22 -6.92
CA GLU A 34 -1.75 6.19 -7.72
C GLU A 34 -1.93 7.58 -7.12
N LYS A 35 -3.19 8.01 -6.93
CA LYS A 35 -3.48 9.30 -6.27
C LYS A 35 -2.99 9.35 -4.82
N LEU A 36 -3.01 8.22 -4.12
CA LEU A 36 -2.43 8.13 -2.78
C LEU A 36 -0.94 8.45 -2.80
N LEU A 37 -0.19 7.88 -3.75
CA LEU A 37 1.24 8.15 -3.87
C LEU A 37 1.49 9.61 -4.23
N ASP A 38 0.78 10.14 -5.22
CA ASP A 38 0.89 11.53 -5.66
C ASP A 38 0.61 12.50 -4.50
N ALA A 39 -0.47 12.27 -3.75
CA ALA A 39 -0.81 13.09 -2.58
C ALA A 39 0.19 12.91 -1.43
N ALA A 40 0.76 11.72 -1.26
CA ALA A 40 1.75 11.43 -0.24
C ALA A 40 3.14 11.99 -0.59
N VAL A 41 3.45 12.23 -1.86
CA VAL A 41 4.74 12.76 -2.34
C VAL A 41 4.67 14.27 -2.55
N MET A 42 3.67 14.79 -3.26
CA MET A 42 3.58 16.21 -3.65
C MET A 42 4.88 16.68 -4.34
N ASP A 43 5.37 17.89 -4.04
CA ASP A 43 6.58 18.46 -4.64
C ASP A 43 7.89 18.04 -3.92
N ARG A 44 7.95 16.82 -3.37
CA ARG A 44 9.11 16.31 -2.63
C ARG A 44 9.82 15.20 -3.38
N ASP A 45 11.10 15.01 -3.08
CA ASP A 45 11.89 13.93 -3.67
C ASP A 45 11.51 12.57 -3.03
N LEU A 46 10.81 11.72 -3.79
CA LEU A 46 10.49 10.36 -3.38
C LEU A 46 11.76 9.49 -3.36
N ILE A 47 12.10 8.94 -2.18
CA ILE A 47 13.28 8.08 -2.00
C ILE A 47 12.91 6.61 -2.06
N ARG A 48 11.73 6.26 -1.56
CA ARG A 48 11.20 4.91 -1.57
C ARG A 48 9.69 4.95 -1.37
N ALA A 49 8.97 4.14 -2.14
CA ALA A 49 7.58 3.80 -1.88
C ALA A 49 7.49 2.29 -1.66
N ALA A 50 6.99 1.83 -0.52
CA ALA A 50 6.82 0.43 -0.20
C ALA A 50 5.36 0.13 0.16
N ALA A 51 4.79 -0.88 -0.48
CA ALA A 51 3.44 -1.36 -0.22
C ALA A 51 3.51 -2.74 0.45
N TYR A 52 3.07 -2.82 1.69
CA TYR A 52 2.99 -4.07 2.44
C TYR A 52 1.66 -4.75 2.17
N VAL A 53 1.74 -5.94 1.59
CA VAL A 53 0.58 -6.74 1.17
C VAL A 53 0.61 -8.11 1.84
N ILE A 54 -0.55 -8.66 2.12
CA ILE A 54 -0.70 -10.03 2.59
C ILE A 54 -1.06 -10.91 1.40
N ARG A 55 -0.34 -12.01 1.21
CA ARG A 55 -0.70 -13.00 0.20
C ARG A 55 -1.92 -13.79 0.63
N ALA A 56 -2.98 -13.73 -0.17
CA ALA A 56 -4.14 -14.58 -0.04
C ALA A 56 -4.36 -15.19 -1.42
N ASP A 57 -3.99 -16.47 -1.59
CA ASP A 57 -3.92 -17.24 -2.84
C ASP A 57 -5.18 -17.13 -3.72
N THR A 58 -5.36 -15.97 -4.36
CA THR A 58 -6.53 -15.60 -5.15
C THR A 58 -6.06 -15.17 -6.54
N PRO A 59 -6.82 -15.47 -7.61
CA PRO A 59 -6.37 -15.20 -8.98
C PRO A 59 -6.05 -13.72 -9.23
N ASP A 60 -6.87 -12.81 -8.67
CA ASP A 60 -6.80 -11.37 -8.92
C ASP A 60 -5.65 -10.67 -8.17
N GLU A 61 -4.97 -11.37 -7.27
CA GLU A 61 -3.91 -10.83 -6.44
C GLU A 61 -2.67 -10.44 -7.26
N SER A 62 -2.34 -11.26 -8.26
CA SER A 62 -1.17 -11.03 -9.11
C SER A 62 -1.30 -9.73 -9.90
N ASP A 63 -2.47 -9.50 -10.50
CA ASP A 63 -2.79 -8.29 -11.26
C ASP A 63 -2.72 -7.03 -10.38
N PHE A 64 -3.23 -7.12 -9.15
CA PHE A 64 -3.17 -6.01 -8.20
C PHE A 64 -1.72 -5.68 -7.78
N PHE A 65 -0.89 -6.70 -7.53
CA PHE A 65 0.52 -6.47 -7.19
C PHE A 65 1.30 -5.90 -8.37
N GLU A 66 1.01 -6.34 -9.60
CA GLU A 66 1.60 -5.73 -10.80
C GLU A 66 1.17 -4.28 -10.98
N ALA A 67 -0.10 -3.95 -10.72
CA ALA A 67 -0.57 -2.58 -10.74
C ALA A 67 0.20 -1.70 -9.72
N LEU A 68 0.37 -2.16 -8.48
CA LEU A 68 1.16 -1.44 -7.47
C LEU A 68 2.62 -1.21 -7.91
N ARG A 69 3.25 -2.21 -8.53
CA ARG A 69 4.61 -2.06 -9.07
C ARG A 69 4.67 -1.05 -10.22
N ARG A 70 3.68 -1.06 -11.12
CA ARG A 70 3.57 -0.10 -12.24
C ARG A 70 3.38 1.33 -11.75
N ILE A 71 2.69 1.53 -10.64
CA ILE A 71 2.52 2.85 -9.98
C ILE A 71 3.85 3.34 -9.39
N GLY A 72 4.77 2.43 -9.04
CA GLY A 72 6.08 2.78 -8.47
C GLY A 72 6.29 2.30 -7.04
N TYR A 73 5.39 1.46 -6.50
CA TYR A 73 5.59 0.83 -5.20
C TYR A 73 6.52 -0.39 -5.29
N GLU A 74 7.42 -0.51 -4.33
CA GLU A 74 8.06 -1.75 -3.97
C GLU A 74 7.08 -2.63 -3.18
N VAL A 75 6.58 -3.70 -3.81
CA VAL A 75 5.63 -4.61 -3.17
C VAL A 75 6.33 -5.56 -2.21
N LYS A 76 6.04 -5.41 -0.92
CA LYS A 76 6.51 -6.25 0.18
C LYS A 76 5.40 -7.22 0.60
N ALA A 77 5.42 -8.41 0.00
CA ALA A 77 4.46 -9.46 0.30
C ALA A 77 4.86 -10.23 1.57
N LYS A 78 3.88 -10.45 2.45
CA LYS A 78 4.00 -11.32 3.62
C LYS A 78 3.04 -12.49 3.47
N GLU A 79 3.55 -13.69 3.70
CA GLU A 79 2.72 -14.90 3.73
C GLU A 79 1.87 -14.92 4.99
N LEU A 80 0.62 -15.34 4.81
CA LEU A 80 -0.35 -15.46 5.88
C LEU A 80 0.03 -16.66 6.73
N LYS A 81 0.44 -16.42 7.99
CA LYS A 81 0.82 -17.52 8.89
C LYS A 81 -0.43 -18.15 9.47
N GLU A 82 -0.65 -19.42 9.15
CA GLU A 82 -1.61 -20.28 9.83
C GLU A 82 -0.97 -20.83 11.12
N PHE A 83 -1.53 -20.48 12.28
CA PHE A 83 -1.08 -21.02 13.56
C PHE A 83 -1.85 -22.30 13.87
N TYR A 84 -1.20 -23.23 14.59
CA TYR A 84 -1.69 -24.59 14.89
C TYR A 84 -3.13 -24.67 15.50
N GLY A 85 -3.67 -23.56 16.01
CA GLY A 85 -5.04 -23.45 16.52
C GLY A 85 -6.08 -22.93 15.52
N GLY A 86 -5.77 -22.89 14.22
CA GLY A 86 -6.66 -22.39 13.17
C GLY A 86 -6.78 -20.87 13.08
N GLN A 87 -6.11 -20.12 13.97
CA GLN A 87 -6.03 -18.67 13.88
C GLN A 87 -5.03 -18.24 12.81
N LYS A 88 -5.49 -17.31 11.97
CA LYS A 88 -4.75 -16.70 10.87
C LYS A 88 -4.31 -15.30 11.27
N LYS A 89 -3.01 -14.99 11.17
CA LYS A 89 -2.48 -13.64 11.42
C LYS A 89 -1.60 -13.18 10.25
N GLY A 90 -2.10 -12.18 9.52
CA GLY A 90 -1.37 -11.41 8.50
C GLY A 90 -0.51 -10.33 9.13
#